data_AF-A0AA96JV59-F1
#
_entry.id   AF-A0AA96JV59-F1
#
_cell.length_a   1.000
_cell.length_b   1.000
_cell.length_c   1.000
_cell.angle_alpha   90.00
_cell.angle_beta   90.00
_cell.angle_gamma   90.00
#
_symmetry.space_group_name_H-M   'P 1'
#
loop_
_entity.id
_entity.type
_entity.pdbx_description
1 polymer ?
#
loop_
_entity_poly.entity_id
_entity_poly.type
_entity_poly.pdbx_seq_one_letter_code
_entity_poly.pdbx_strand_id
1 'polypeptide(L)'
;MKKIKKKKSASQVVPAFLVGWTHGNAPPPGYIAAWFDEAYGGPLRIRFLTSNGHHHFEAAHTNWTAEVNMEPSTAIVEQWQGRLQWEQTQLAILFPPTNSVTDRRDALLHVARMARGVTLLTDGTTYDVATGTYLNPSDWRDRGLEVFRITDHIQVEHREDVQRARMWFHTRGLTKFGLDEIETFQSMGLSSREVKDTILRVADHLIEQGKNSKVGERIVLDGHGPQVIVVRHRTDPVYGTPLAFREFILE
;
A
#
# COMPACT_ATOMS: atom_id res chain seq x y z
N MET A 1 -12.22 -40.37 13.48
CA MET A 1 -11.27 -39.55 12.68
C MET A 1 -10.90 -38.28 13.45
N LYS A 2 -9.65 -38.13 13.89
CA LYS A 2 -9.16 -36.91 14.58
C LYS A 2 -8.96 -35.82 13.52
N LYS A 3 -9.68 -34.70 13.64
CA LYS A 3 -9.48 -33.50 12.81
C LYS A 3 -8.08 -32.95 13.08
N ILE A 4 -7.16 -33.11 12.14
CA ILE A 4 -5.87 -32.43 12.17
C ILE A 4 -6.14 -30.94 11.98
N LYS A 5 -6.03 -30.15 13.04
CA LYS A 5 -6.00 -28.69 12.93
C LYS A 5 -4.70 -28.33 12.20
N LYS A 6 -4.80 -27.91 10.94
CA LYS A 6 -3.71 -27.20 10.25
C LYS A 6 -3.28 -26.05 11.17
N LYS A 7 -2.03 -26.07 11.64
CA LYS A 7 -1.40 -24.88 12.24
C LYS A 7 -1.53 -23.78 11.20
N LYS A 8 -2.31 -22.73 11.48
CA LYS A 8 -2.21 -21.49 10.72
C LYS A 8 -0.75 -21.05 10.88
N SER A 9 0.03 -21.10 9.81
CA SER A 9 1.27 -20.33 9.77
C SER A 9 0.86 -18.91 10.14
N ALA A 10 1.58 -18.28 11.07
CA ALA A 10 1.39 -16.87 11.33
C ALA A 10 1.40 -16.18 9.96
N SER A 11 0.30 -15.53 9.58
CA SER A 11 0.27 -14.78 8.32
C SER A 11 1.33 -13.70 8.48
N GLN A 12 2.47 -13.87 7.83
CA GLN A 12 3.51 -12.86 7.78
C GLN A 12 2.84 -11.59 7.25
N VAL A 13 2.79 -10.55 8.08
CA VAL A 13 2.17 -9.27 7.70
C VAL A 13 2.90 -8.79 6.47
N VAL A 14 2.17 -8.60 5.37
CA VAL A 14 2.74 -8.11 4.13
C VAL A 14 3.16 -6.65 4.36
N PRO A 15 4.44 -6.28 4.11
CA PRO A 15 4.89 -4.91 4.24
C PRO A 15 4.11 -3.96 3.32
N ALA A 16 4.00 -2.69 3.71
CA ALA A 16 3.49 -1.65 2.84
C ALA A 16 4.57 -1.21 1.85
N PHE A 17 5.78 -0.97 2.36
CA PHE A 17 6.93 -0.56 1.56
C PHE A 17 8.18 -1.33 1.97
N LEU A 18 9.06 -1.52 0.99
CA LEU A 18 10.43 -1.99 1.17
C LEU A 18 11.35 -0.89 0.69
N VAL A 19 12.46 -0.63 1.37
CA VAL A 19 13.49 0.30 0.89
C VAL A 19 14.81 -0.43 0.82
N GLY A 20 15.35 -0.58 -0.39
CA GLY A 20 16.64 -1.23 -0.62
C GLY A 20 17.72 -0.20 -0.93
N TRP A 21 18.91 -0.38 -0.37
CA TRP A 21 20.10 0.40 -0.70
C TRP A 21 21.36 -0.48 -0.65
N THR A 22 22.44 -0.05 -1.32
CA THR A 22 23.69 -0.85 -1.45
C THR A 22 24.82 -0.28 -0.60
N HIS A 23 24.88 1.04 -0.45
CA HIS A 23 26.02 1.73 0.15
C HIS A 23 25.65 2.40 1.47
N GLY A 24 26.52 2.27 2.47
CA GLY A 24 26.33 2.87 3.78
C GLY A 24 25.50 2.02 4.74
N ASN A 25 25.64 2.34 6.02
CA ASN A 25 24.88 1.69 7.09
C ASN A 25 23.46 2.25 7.16
N ALA A 26 22.55 1.48 7.75
CA ALA A 26 21.21 1.98 8.05
C ALA A 26 21.28 3.29 8.86
N PRO A 27 20.58 4.36 8.44
CA PRO A 27 20.56 5.61 9.19
C PRO A 27 20.00 5.38 10.60
N PRO A 28 20.61 5.95 11.65
CA PRO A 28 20.03 5.92 12.98
C PRO A 28 18.63 6.56 12.99
N PRO A 29 17.67 6.08 13.79
CA PRO A 29 16.32 6.64 13.78
C PRO A 29 16.24 8.14 14.13
N GLY A 30 17.23 8.66 14.86
CA GLY A 30 17.35 10.10 15.11
C GLY A 30 17.57 10.94 13.85
N TYR A 31 18.24 10.40 12.81
CA TYR A 31 18.38 11.08 11.52
C TYR A 31 17.05 11.12 10.77
N ILE A 32 16.26 10.04 10.86
CA ILE A 32 14.91 9.99 10.29
C ILE A 32 14.01 11.02 10.98
N ALA A 33 14.09 11.12 12.32
CA ALA A 33 13.35 12.12 13.09
C ALA A 33 13.76 13.55 12.74
N ALA A 34 15.07 13.85 12.68
CA ALA A 34 15.56 15.16 12.30
C ALA A 34 15.12 15.56 10.89
N TRP A 35 15.24 14.65 9.92
CA TRP A 35 14.76 14.87 8.54
C TRP A 35 13.26 15.12 8.51
N PHE A 36 12.46 14.34 9.24
CA PHE A 36 11.01 14.51 9.26
C PHE A 36 10.61 15.85 9.88
N ASP A 37 11.26 16.23 10.99
CA ASP A 37 10.97 17.47 11.69
C ASP A 37 11.29 18.69 10.81
N GLU A 38 12.38 18.63 10.05
CA GLU A 38 12.73 19.64 9.06
C GLU A 38 11.74 19.68 7.88
N ALA A 39 11.39 18.52 7.33
CA ALA A 39 10.56 18.43 6.13
C ALA A 39 9.06 18.70 6.40
N TYR A 40 8.57 18.35 7.60
CA TYR A 40 7.14 18.32 7.91
C TYR A 40 6.75 19.07 9.18
N GLY A 41 7.69 19.67 9.92
CA GLY A 41 7.40 20.55 11.04
C GLY A 41 7.33 19.88 12.43
N GLY A 42 7.50 18.56 12.50
CA GLY A 42 7.78 17.81 13.74
C GLY A 42 6.81 18.00 14.92
N PRO A 43 7.11 17.42 16.10
CA PRO A 43 8.18 16.44 16.33
C PRO A 43 7.77 15.02 15.87
N LEU A 44 8.74 14.25 15.39
CA LEU A 44 8.66 12.80 15.20
C LEU A 44 9.22 12.09 16.42
N ARG A 45 8.37 11.35 17.12
CA ARG A 45 8.77 10.57 18.29
C ARG A 45 9.15 9.16 17.87
N ILE A 46 10.34 8.71 18.26
CA ILE A 46 10.81 7.35 18.02
C ILE A 46 10.62 6.51 19.29
N ARG A 47 9.97 5.35 19.15
CA ARG A 47 9.86 4.32 20.19
C ARG A 47 10.44 3.01 19.69
N PHE A 48 11.53 2.54 20.30
CA PHE A 48 12.12 1.25 19.96
C PHE A 48 11.20 0.10 20.35
N LEU A 49 11.06 -0.89 19.45
CA LEU A 49 10.18 -2.05 19.64
C LEU A 49 10.93 -3.30 20.08
N THR A 50 12.26 -3.28 20.00
CA THR A 50 13.13 -4.34 20.53
C THR A 50 13.89 -3.84 21.73
N SER A 51 14.16 -4.73 22.70
CA SER A 51 14.98 -4.41 23.88
C SER A 51 16.47 -4.32 23.55
N ASN A 52 16.90 -4.99 22.47
CA ASN A 52 18.28 -5.04 22.01
C ASN A 52 18.32 -4.58 20.55
N GLY A 53 18.82 -3.36 20.31
CA GLY A 53 18.99 -2.78 18.98
C GLY A 53 18.19 -1.49 18.77
N HIS A 54 18.57 -0.76 17.73
CA HIS A 54 17.96 0.53 17.38
C HIS A 54 17.34 0.54 15.98
N HIS A 55 17.26 -0.63 15.32
CA HIS A 55 16.84 -0.74 13.94
C HIS A 55 15.35 -1.08 13.77
N HIS A 56 14.66 -1.49 14.83
CA HIS A 56 13.21 -1.74 14.81
C HIS A 56 12.50 -0.80 15.77
N PHE A 57 11.70 0.09 15.22
CA PHE A 57 11.06 1.18 15.96
C PHE A 57 9.70 1.56 15.38
N GLU A 58 8.91 2.24 16.20
CA GLU A 58 7.72 2.98 15.80
C GLU A 58 8.07 4.47 15.73
N ALA A 59 7.74 5.11 14.61
CA ALA A 59 7.84 6.55 14.40
C ALA A 59 6.44 7.18 14.48
N ALA A 60 6.21 8.01 15.49
CA ALA A 60 4.92 8.60 15.80
C ALA A 60 4.93 10.12 15.60
N HIS A 61 3.96 10.63 14.85
CA HIS A 61 3.67 12.06 14.73
C HIS A 61 2.18 12.28 14.95
N THR A 62 1.83 13.08 15.95
CA THR A 62 0.45 13.21 16.45
C THR A 62 -0.15 11.85 16.84
N ASN A 63 -1.23 11.41 16.19
CA ASN A 63 -1.88 10.11 16.37
C ASN A 63 -1.44 9.09 15.30
N TRP A 64 -0.61 9.49 14.33
CA TRP A 64 -0.15 8.62 13.26
C TRP A 64 1.13 7.90 13.67
N THR A 65 1.18 6.60 13.38
CA THR A 65 2.31 5.74 13.72
C THR A 65 2.74 4.95 12.50
N ALA A 66 4.04 4.81 12.31
CA ALA A 66 4.64 3.96 11.30
C ALA A 66 5.65 3.03 11.96
N GLU A 67 5.50 1.73 11.77
CA GLU A 67 6.48 0.75 12.21
C GLU A 67 7.53 0.55 11.11
N VAL A 68 8.79 0.68 11.49
CA VAL A 68 9.95 0.61 10.60
C VAL A 68 10.94 -0.40 11.17
N ASN A 69 11.34 -1.35 10.34
CA ASN A 69 12.44 -2.27 10.61
C ASN A 69 13.55 -2.09 9.58
N MET A 70 14.63 -1.44 9.98
CA MET A 70 15.81 -1.11 9.18
C MET A 70 16.82 -2.25 9.06
N GLU A 71 16.66 -3.32 9.85
CA GLU A 71 17.53 -4.48 9.85
C GLU A 71 16.69 -5.76 10.03
N PRO A 72 15.88 -6.12 9.00
CA PRO A 72 15.10 -7.34 9.02
C PRO A 72 16.02 -8.56 9.04
N SER A 73 15.49 -9.70 9.50
CA SER A 73 16.27 -10.93 9.54
C SER A 73 16.71 -11.38 8.15
N THR A 74 17.86 -12.06 8.07
CA THR A 74 18.43 -12.56 6.80
C THR A 74 17.42 -13.35 5.96
N ALA A 75 16.59 -14.18 6.60
CA ALA A 75 15.55 -14.93 5.91
C ALA A 75 14.51 -14.05 5.20
N ILE A 76 14.16 -12.90 5.78
CA ILE A 76 13.24 -11.93 5.15
C ILE A 76 13.94 -11.20 4.01
N VAL A 77 15.22 -10.83 4.20
CA VAL A 77 16.03 -10.19 3.15
C VAL A 77 16.14 -11.09 1.92
N GLU A 78 16.57 -12.35 2.10
CA GLU A 78 16.71 -13.33 1.02
C GLU A 78 15.38 -13.61 0.30
N GLN A 79 14.27 -13.67 1.06
CA GLN A 79 12.94 -13.84 0.49
C GLN A 79 12.58 -12.71 -0.48
N TRP A 80 12.80 -11.46 -0.09
CA TRP A 80 12.47 -10.30 -0.93
C TRP A 80 13.46 -10.07 -2.06
N GLN A 81 14.77 -10.27 -1.81
CA GLN A 81 15.78 -10.24 -2.86
C GLN A 81 15.48 -11.27 -3.95
N GLY A 82 15.16 -12.51 -3.56
CA GLY A 82 14.79 -13.56 -4.52
C GLY A 82 13.50 -13.24 -5.29
N ARG A 83 12.48 -12.69 -4.62
CA ARG A 83 11.20 -12.33 -5.26
C ARG A 83 11.33 -11.16 -6.24
N LEU A 84 12.11 -10.16 -5.88
CA LEU A 84 12.24 -8.91 -6.65
C LEU A 84 13.43 -8.94 -7.62
N GLN A 85 14.28 -9.97 -7.53
CA GLN A 85 15.59 -10.02 -8.19
C GLN A 85 16.41 -8.76 -7.87
N TRP A 86 16.34 -8.34 -6.61
CA TRP A 86 16.85 -7.05 -6.17
C TRP A 86 18.34 -7.15 -5.81
N GLU A 87 19.17 -6.29 -6.40
CA GLU A 87 20.62 -6.27 -6.17
C GLU A 87 21.04 -5.52 -4.89
N GLN A 88 20.11 -4.84 -4.23
CA GLN A 88 20.39 -4.05 -3.03
C GLN A 88 20.79 -4.97 -1.87
N THR A 89 21.88 -4.65 -1.19
CA THR A 89 22.47 -5.49 -0.14
C THR A 89 21.85 -5.25 1.23
N GLN A 90 21.19 -4.11 1.42
CA GLN A 90 20.49 -3.72 2.64
C GLN A 90 18.99 -3.56 2.36
N LEU A 91 18.17 -3.71 3.40
CA LEU A 91 16.72 -3.66 3.30
C LEU A 91 16.12 -3.03 4.55
N ALA A 92 15.21 -2.08 4.37
CA ALA A 92 14.28 -1.62 5.39
C ALA A 92 12.86 -2.02 5.01
N ILE A 93 12.04 -2.29 6.03
CA ILE A 93 10.65 -2.71 5.91
C ILE A 93 9.78 -1.73 6.66
N LEU A 94 8.75 -1.23 5.97
CA LEU A 94 7.71 -0.42 6.58
C LEU A 94 6.39 -1.16 6.53
N PHE A 95 5.74 -1.28 7.68
CA PHE A 95 4.51 -2.05 7.82
C PHE A 95 3.27 -1.19 7.56
N PRO A 96 2.16 -1.79 7.07
CA PRO A 96 0.91 -1.08 6.92
C PRO A 96 0.37 -0.62 8.29
N PRO A 97 -0.43 0.47 8.33
CA PRO A 97 -1.06 0.92 9.56
C PRO A 97 -1.94 -0.17 10.18
N THR A 98 -1.80 -0.43 11.48
CA THR A 98 -2.51 -1.54 12.16
C THR A 98 -3.86 -1.14 12.76
N ASN A 99 -4.08 0.13 13.12
CA ASN A 99 -5.21 0.54 13.98
C ASN A 99 -5.97 1.82 13.58
N SER A 100 -5.72 2.43 12.42
CA SER A 100 -6.39 3.68 12.05
C SER A 100 -7.73 3.41 11.34
N VAL A 101 -8.81 3.16 12.08
CA VAL A 101 -10.14 3.05 11.43
C VAL A 101 -10.64 4.42 10.97
N THR A 102 -10.34 5.48 11.71
CA THR A 102 -10.79 6.85 11.45
C THR A 102 -9.92 7.64 10.47
N ASP A 103 -8.59 7.46 10.48
CA ASP A 103 -7.66 8.31 9.72
C ASP A 103 -6.75 7.50 8.78
N ARG A 104 -7.33 6.61 7.96
CA ARG A 104 -6.56 5.69 7.10
C ARG A 104 -5.66 6.39 6.10
N ARG A 105 -6.15 7.48 5.52
CA ARG A 105 -5.41 8.31 4.56
C ARG A 105 -4.15 8.84 5.21
N ASP A 106 -4.29 9.48 6.36
CA ASP A 106 -3.18 10.13 7.05
C ASP A 106 -2.20 9.11 7.63
N ALA A 107 -2.71 8.00 8.17
CA ALA A 107 -1.86 6.92 8.66
C ALA A 107 -1.03 6.29 7.53
N LEU A 108 -1.62 5.99 6.37
CA LEU A 108 -0.86 5.48 5.24
C LEU A 108 0.10 6.54 4.69
N LEU A 109 -0.33 7.79 4.63
CA LEU A 109 0.49 8.90 4.16
C LEU A 109 1.71 9.10 5.07
N HIS A 110 1.56 8.95 6.39
CA HIS A 110 2.66 8.94 7.35
C HIS A 110 3.64 7.79 7.09
N VAL A 111 3.15 6.56 6.85
CA VAL A 111 4.01 5.43 6.46
C VAL A 111 4.75 5.71 5.15
N ALA A 112 4.09 6.29 4.15
CA ALA A 112 4.70 6.66 2.89
C ALA A 112 5.79 7.74 3.05
N ARG A 113 5.59 8.71 3.96
CA ARG A 113 6.61 9.70 4.31
C ARG A 113 7.82 9.08 4.99
N MET A 114 7.60 8.08 5.84
CA MET A 114 8.71 7.31 6.42
C MET A 114 9.48 6.56 5.34
N ALA A 115 8.79 5.92 4.39
CA ALA A 115 9.45 5.24 3.27
C ALA A 115 10.27 6.23 2.43
N ARG A 116 9.71 7.41 2.14
CA ARG A 116 10.43 8.50 1.48
C ARG A 116 11.67 8.93 2.27
N GLY A 117 11.54 9.18 3.57
CA GLY A 117 12.65 9.62 4.42
C GLY A 117 13.79 8.63 4.41
N VAL A 118 13.48 7.34 4.58
CA VAL A 118 14.46 6.26 4.48
C VAL A 118 15.11 6.27 3.09
N THR A 119 14.32 6.36 2.02
CA THR A 119 14.82 6.40 0.63
C THR A 119 15.82 7.53 0.41
N LEU A 120 15.49 8.74 0.86
CA LEU A 120 16.35 9.92 0.66
C LEU A 120 17.63 9.84 1.49
N LEU A 121 17.53 9.37 2.73
CA LEU A 121 18.68 9.27 3.64
C LEU A 121 19.66 8.15 3.26
N THR A 122 19.20 7.15 2.52
CA THR A 122 20.04 6.03 2.06
C THR A 122 20.42 6.11 0.58
N ASP A 123 19.93 7.12 -0.16
CA ASP A 123 19.97 7.15 -1.63
C ASP A 123 19.48 5.82 -2.25
N GLY A 124 18.45 5.25 -1.63
CA GLY A 124 17.92 3.93 -1.96
C GLY A 124 16.78 3.97 -2.97
N THR A 125 16.16 2.82 -3.19
CA THR A 125 14.92 2.68 -3.98
C THR A 125 13.83 2.09 -3.09
N THR A 126 12.65 2.70 -3.08
CA THR A 126 11.46 2.11 -2.46
C THR A 126 10.74 1.19 -3.44
N TYR A 127 10.23 0.08 -2.94
CA TYR A 127 9.24 -0.76 -3.61
C TYR A 127 7.93 -0.72 -2.82
N ASP A 128 6.87 -0.20 -3.44
CA ASP A 128 5.49 -0.28 -2.94
C ASP A 128 4.95 -1.68 -3.23
N VAL A 129 4.74 -2.46 -2.18
CA VAL A 129 4.41 -3.89 -2.31
C VAL A 129 3.02 -4.09 -2.91
N ALA A 130 2.07 -3.21 -2.58
CA ALA A 130 0.68 -3.38 -3.02
C ALA A 130 0.51 -2.97 -4.48
N THR A 131 1.09 -1.83 -4.89
CA THR A 131 1.05 -1.38 -6.29
C THR A 131 2.10 -2.10 -7.16
N GLY A 132 3.12 -2.70 -6.55
CA GLY A 132 4.25 -3.32 -7.25
C GLY A 132 5.12 -2.31 -8.01
N THR A 133 5.26 -1.10 -7.48
CA THR A 133 5.95 0.02 -8.14
C THR A 133 7.27 0.34 -7.44
N TYR A 134 8.29 0.64 -8.22
CA TYR A 134 9.56 1.16 -7.72
C TYR A 134 9.55 2.69 -7.72
N LEU A 135 10.11 3.29 -6.66
CA LEU A 135 10.19 4.73 -6.44
C LEU A 135 11.63 5.07 -6.02
N ASN A 136 12.38 5.71 -6.91
CA ASN A 136 13.69 6.29 -6.63
C ASN A 136 13.54 7.63 -5.90
N PRO A 137 14.63 8.23 -5.37
CA PRO A 137 14.58 9.51 -4.67
C PRO A 137 13.84 10.60 -5.46
N SER A 138 14.04 10.66 -6.78
CA SER A 138 13.42 11.63 -7.70
C SER A 138 11.95 11.37 -8.01
N ASP A 139 11.46 10.14 -7.82
CA ASP A 139 10.09 9.75 -8.16
C ASP A 139 9.09 10.19 -7.07
N TRP A 140 9.59 10.43 -5.86
CA TRP A 140 8.80 10.90 -4.74
C TRP A 140 8.28 12.32 -4.96
N ARG A 141 6.96 12.45 -4.98
CA ARG A 141 6.31 13.75 -4.96
C ARG A 141 6.22 14.24 -3.52
N ASP A 142 6.91 15.32 -3.21
CA ASP A 142 6.82 15.93 -1.89
C ASP A 142 5.43 16.55 -1.68
N ARG A 143 4.67 15.99 -0.74
CA ARG A 143 3.33 16.43 -0.38
C ARG A 143 3.34 16.81 1.10
N GLY A 144 2.88 18.02 1.40
CA GLY A 144 2.71 18.50 2.78
C GLY A 144 1.79 17.59 3.61
N LEU A 145 1.85 17.72 4.95
CA LEU A 145 1.25 16.78 5.91
C LEU A 145 -0.22 16.40 5.63
N GLU A 146 -1.02 17.38 5.22
CA GLU A 146 -2.47 17.31 5.03
C GLU A 146 -2.89 16.90 3.60
N VAL A 147 -1.94 16.71 2.68
CA VAL A 147 -2.25 16.54 1.25
C VAL A 147 -2.20 15.06 0.86
N PHE A 148 -3.31 14.36 1.06
CA PHE A 148 -3.49 13.02 0.51
C PHE A 148 -3.93 13.06 -0.95
N ARG A 149 -3.31 12.25 -1.81
CA ARG A 149 -3.78 12.00 -3.18
C ARG A 149 -3.82 10.51 -3.45
N ILE A 150 -5.01 10.00 -3.76
CA ILE A 150 -5.23 8.59 -4.01
C ILE A 150 -4.33 8.04 -5.14
N THR A 151 -4.07 8.84 -6.17
CA THR A 151 -3.21 8.47 -7.32
C THR A 151 -1.75 8.28 -6.97
N ASP A 152 -1.29 8.80 -5.83
CA ASP A 152 0.08 8.59 -5.35
C ASP A 152 0.17 7.25 -4.56
N HIS A 153 -0.95 6.59 -4.27
CA HIS A 153 -1.01 5.35 -3.49
C HIS A 153 -1.73 4.18 -4.17
N ILE A 154 -2.52 4.42 -5.21
CA ILE A 154 -3.30 3.40 -5.93
C ILE A 154 -3.04 3.54 -7.42
N GLN A 155 -2.85 2.39 -8.07
CA GLN A 155 -2.78 2.29 -9.52
C GLN A 155 -4.05 1.66 -10.06
N VAL A 156 -4.51 2.17 -11.21
CA VAL A 156 -5.54 1.49 -12.01
C VAL A 156 -4.86 0.81 -13.18
N GLU A 157 -4.77 -0.51 -13.09
CA GLU A 157 -4.28 -1.35 -14.18
C GLU A 157 -5.43 -1.70 -15.13
N HIS A 158 -5.05 -2.05 -16.36
CA HIS A 158 -5.99 -2.62 -17.32
C HIS A 158 -5.32 -3.72 -18.13
N ARG A 159 -6.08 -4.74 -18.47
CA ARG A 159 -5.63 -5.86 -19.30
C ARG A 159 -6.70 -6.21 -20.33
N GLU A 160 -6.25 -6.49 -21.55
CA GLU A 160 -7.14 -6.93 -22.61
C GLU A 160 -7.44 -8.43 -22.44
N ASP A 161 -8.72 -8.77 -22.47
CA ASP A 161 -9.22 -10.14 -22.56
C ASP A 161 -9.81 -10.30 -23.97
N VAL A 162 -8.92 -10.54 -24.93
CA VAL A 162 -9.24 -10.62 -26.37
C VAL A 162 -10.28 -11.69 -26.64
N GLN A 163 -10.23 -12.81 -25.92
CA GLN A 163 -11.17 -13.92 -26.09
C GLN A 163 -12.61 -13.53 -25.72
N ARG A 164 -12.78 -12.60 -24.77
CA ARG A 164 -14.09 -12.11 -24.33
C ARG A 164 -14.40 -10.71 -24.84
N ALA A 165 -13.61 -10.18 -25.77
CA ALA A 165 -13.73 -8.86 -26.37
C ALA A 165 -13.94 -7.74 -25.34
N ARG A 166 -13.24 -7.82 -24.20
CA ARG A 166 -13.41 -6.89 -23.07
C ARG A 166 -12.08 -6.48 -22.47
N MET A 167 -12.09 -5.30 -21.88
CA MET A 167 -11.04 -4.75 -21.04
C MET A 167 -11.39 -5.04 -19.58
N TRP A 168 -10.45 -5.63 -18.86
CA TRP A 168 -10.49 -5.71 -17.41
C TRP A 168 -9.77 -4.50 -16.84
N PHE A 169 -10.44 -3.76 -15.97
CA PHE A 169 -9.84 -2.67 -15.21
C PHE A 169 -9.89 -3.00 -13.73
N HIS A 170 -8.82 -2.74 -13.00
CA HIS A 170 -8.79 -3.00 -11.57
C HIS A 170 -7.76 -2.15 -10.83
N THR A 171 -7.96 -2.01 -9.53
CA THR A 171 -7.00 -1.32 -8.66
C THR A 171 -5.88 -2.24 -8.23
N ARG A 172 -4.76 -1.60 -7.89
CA ARG A 172 -3.74 -2.13 -7.00
C ARG A 172 -3.39 -1.07 -5.97
N GLY A 173 -3.34 -1.45 -4.71
CA GLY A 173 -2.96 -0.56 -3.62
C GLY A 173 -3.99 -0.45 -2.50
N LEU A 174 -5.25 -0.86 -2.75
CA LEU A 174 -6.32 -0.81 -1.73
C LEU A 174 -6.00 -1.69 -0.52
N THR A 175 -5.24 -2.76 -0.73
CA THR A 175 -4.77 -3.64 0.35
C THR A 175 -3.95 -2.94 1.43
N LYS A 176 -3.26 -1.81 1.12
CA LYS A 176 -2.56 -0.98 2.14
C LYS A 176 -3.52 -0.34 3.14
N PHE A 177 -4.77 -0.15 2.74
CA PHE A 177 -5.85 0.40 3.57
C PHE A 177 -6.70 -0.70 4.23
N GLY A 178 -6.28 -1.97 4.09
CA GLY A 178 -7.04 -3.13 4.57
C GLY A 178 -8.30 -3.42 3.75
N LEU A 179 -8.35 -2.97 2.50
CA LEU A 179 -9.49 -3.13 1.60
C LEU A 179 -9.19 -4.16 0.49
N ASP A 180 -10.25 -4.78 -0.02
CA ASP A 180 -10.21 -5.60 -1.23
C ASP A 180 -9.93 -4.67 -2.42
N GLU A 181 -9.22 -5.18 -3.43
CA GLU A 181 -9.10 -4.45 -4.69
C GLU A 181 -10.47 -4.39 -5.38
N ILE A 182 -10.69 -3.41 -6.25
CA ILE A 182 -11.93 -3.28 -7.01
C ILE A 182 -11.66 -3.51 -8.49
N GLU A 183 -12.65 -4.02 -9.20
CA GLU A 183 -12.55 -4.32 -10.62
C GLU A 183 -13.84 -3.99 -11.38
N THR A 184 -13.71 -3.79 -12.68
CA THR A 184 -14.84 -3.73 -13.60
C THR A 184 -14.41 -4.19 -14.99
N PHE A 185 -15.39 -4.48 -15.84
CA PHE A 185 -15.18 -4.93 -17.20
C PHE A 185 -15.89 -4.00 -18.18
N GLN A 186 -15.20 -3.61 -19.24
CA GLN A 186 -15.75 -2.75 -20.29
C GLN A 186 -15.53 -3.42 -21.64
N SER A 187 -16.44 -3.23 -22.61
CA SER A 187 -16.18 -3.64 -23.99
C SER A 187 -14.95 -2.93 -24.57
N MET A 188 -14.18 -3.62 -25.41
CA MET A 188 -13.04 -3.00 -26.10
C MET A 188 -13.49 -1.87 -27.04
N GLY A 189 -12.63 -0.87 -27.24
CA GLY A 189 -12.89 0.28 -28.12
C GLY A 189 -13.56 1.47 -27.45
N LEU A 190 -13.97 1.35 -26.18
CA LEU A 190 -14.46 2.47 -25.37
C LEU A 190 -13.31 3.21 -24.68
N SER A 191 -13.55 4.46 -24.30
CA SER A 191 -12.56 5.28 -23.59
C SER A 191 -12.28 4.72 -22.19
N SER A 192 -10.99 4.51 -21.89
CA SER A 192 -10.54 4.06 -20.57
C SER A 192 -10.60 5.15 -19.50
N ARG A 193 -10.70 6.43 -19.88
CA ARG A 193 -10.61 7.56 -18.95
C ARG A 193 -11.77 7.55 -17.95
N GLU A 194 -13.00 7.44 -18.45
CA GLU A 194 -14.20 7.48 -17.59
C GLU A 194 -14.26 6.32 -16.61
N VAL A 195 -13.83 5.13 -17.05
CA VAL A 195 -13.74 3.95 -16.18
C VAL A 195 -12.67 4.13 -15.10
N LYS A 196 -11.48 4.61 -15.47
CA LYS A 196 -10.41 4.89 -14.51
C LYS A 196 -10.82 5.94 -13.47
N ASP A 197 -11.44 7.03 -13.93
CA ASP A 197 -11.93 8.09 -13.04
C ASP A 197 -13.04 7.57 -12.10
N THR A 198 -13.89 6.66 -12.57
CA THR A 198 -14.90 6.01 -11.73
C THR A 198 -14.28 5.06 -10.72
N ILE A 199 -13.34 4.21 -11.14
CA ILE A 199 -12.59 3.30 -10.24
C ILE A 199 -11.95 4.10 -9.11
N LEU A 200 -11.26 5.20 -9.44
CA LEU A 200 -10.60 6.02 -8.44
C LEU A 200 -11.59 6.64 -7.45
N ARG A 201 -12.75 7.13 -7.92
CA ARG A 201 -13.79 7.66 -7.02
C ARG A 201 -14.39 6.60 -6.11
N VAL A 202 -14.63 5.39 -6.63
CA VAL A 202 -15.10 4.25 -5.81
C VAL A 202 -14.05 3.86 -4.78
N ALA A 203 -12.78 3.76 -5.17
CA ALA A 203 -11.67 3.47 -4.26
C ALA A 203 -11.57 4.53 -3.16
N ASP A 204 -11.69 5.81 -3.51
CA ASP A 204 -11.65 6.92 -2.58
C ASP A 204 -12.78 6.86 -1.55
N HIS A 205 -14.00 6.58 -2.01
CA HIS A 205 -15.15 6.34 -1.15
C HIS A 205 -14.94 5.16 -0.19
N LEU A 206 -14.38 4.04 -0.67
CA LEU A 206 -14.14 2.86 0.18
C LEU A 206 -13.08 3.15 1.26
N ILE A 207 -12.05 3.94 0.94
CA ILE A 207 -11.03 4.37 1.90
C ILE A 207 -11.66 5.22 3.00
N GLU A 208 -12.55 6.15 2.64
CA GLU A 208 -13.29 6.98 3.59
C GLU A 208 -14.21 6.16 4.50
N GLN A 209 -14.94 5.20 3.93
CA GLN A 209 -15.85 4.35 4.71
C GLN A 209 -15.11 3.31 5.56
N GLY A 210 -13.87 3.00 5.20
CA GLY A 210 -13.04 2.06 5.92
C GLY A 210 -13.56 0.61 5.93
N LYS A 211 -14.38 0.21 4.96
CA LYS A 211 -14.93 -1.15 4.93
C LYS A 211 -15.10 -1.63 3.50
N ASN A 212 -14.94 -2.94 3.31
CA ASN A 212 -15.28 -3.59 2.05
C ASN A 212 -16.79 -3.62 1.86
N SER A 213 -17.26 -3.20 0.68
CA SER A 213 -18.66 -3.31 0.29
C SER A 213 -19.06 -4.75 0.01
N LYS A 214 -20.29 -5.11 0.41
CA LYS A 214 -20.86 -6.44 0.19
C LYS A 214 -21.43 -6.56 -1.22
N VAL A 215 -21.51 -7.78 -1.72
CA VAL A 215 -22.24 -8.05 -2.98
C VAL A 215 -23.71 -7.64 -2.81
N GLY A 216 -24.24 -6.90 -3.78
CA GLY A 216 -25.56 -6.27 -3.77
C GLY A 216 -25.60 -4.87 -3.16
N GLU A 217 -24.50 -4.39 -2.56
CA GLU A 217 -24.43 -3.04 -2.00
C GLU A 217 -24.33 -2.00 -3.12
N ARG A 218 -25.11 -0.91 -2.98
CA ARG A 218 -25.04 0.26 -3.85
C ARG A 218 -24.13 1.30 -3.23
N ILE A 219 -23.21 1.81 -4.02
CA ILE A 219 -22.33 2.92 -3.65
C ILE A 219 -22.78 4.15 -4.44
N VAL A 220 -23.20 5.19 -3.73
CA VAL A 220 -23.56 6.48 -4.32
C VAL A 220 -22.34 7.38 -4.24
N LEU A 221 -21.74 7.69 -5.39
CA LEU A 221 -20.60 8.60 -5.45
C LEU A 221 -21.09 10.04 -5.23
N ASP A 222 -20.39 10.81 -4.40
CA ASP A 222 -20.64 12.25 -4.19
C ASP A 222 -22.09 12.64 -3.79
N GLY A 223 -22.84 11.73 -3.16
CA GLY A 223 -24.20 11.97 -2.63
C GLY A 223 -25.33 12.07 -3.67
N HIS A 224 -25.01 12.49 -4.90
CA HIS A 224 -25.96 12.59 -6.03
C HIS A 224 -25.38 12.08 -7.36
N GLY A 225 -24.18 11.49 -7.34
CA GLY A 225 -23.49 11.00 -8.51
C GLY A 225 -23.95 9.62 -9.00
N PRO A 226 -23.27 9.08 -10.03
CA PRO A 226 -23.56 7.76 -10.57
C PRO A 226 -23.48 6.69 -9.47
N GLN A 227 -24.40 5.73 -9.54
CA GLN A 227 -24.44 4.62 -8.62
C GLN A 227 -23.63 3.46 -9.20
N VAL A 228 -22.86 2.79 -8.35
CA VAL A 228 -22.26 1.51 -8.70
C VAL A 228 -22.79 0.42 -7.79
N ILE A 229 -23.00 -0.76 -8.35
CA ILE A 229 -23.37 -1.96 -7.59
C ILE A 229 -22.20 -2.91 -7.54
N VAL A 230 -21.89 -3.41 -6.35
CA VAL A 230 -20.97 -4.53 -6.19
C VAL A 230 -21.68 -5.83 -6.59
N VAL A 231 -21.29 -6.43 -7.70
CA VAL A 231 -21.99 -7.61 -8.26
C VAL A 231 -21.30 -8.93 -7.95
N ARG A 232 -19.99 -8.88 -7.64
CA ARG A 232 -19.21 -10.09 -7.42
C ARG A 232 -18.06 -9.87 -6.46
N HIS A 233 -17.66 -10.95 -5.79
CA HIS A 233 -16.42 -11.03 -5.04
C HIS A 233 -15.65 -12.27 -5.52
N ARG A 234 -14.37 -12.12 -5.84
CA ARG A 234 -13.49 -13.22 -6.25
C ARG A 234 -12.08 -13.03 -5.69
N THR A 235 -11.31 -14.10 -5.65
CA THR A 235 -9.87 -14.05 -5.36
C THR A 235 -9.10 -14.50 -6.59
N ASP A 236 -8.10 -13.73 -7.01
CA ASP A 236 -7.30 -13.99 -8.20
C ASP A 236 -5.79 -13.91 -7.86
N PRO A 237 -4.98 -14.93 -8.23
CA PRO A 237 -3.54 -14.93 -8.00
C PRO A 237 -2.72 -14.22 -9.09
N VAL A 238 -3.33 -13.41 -9.96
CA VAL A 238 -2.72 -12.78 -11.16
C VAL A 238 -1.34 -12.12 -10.93
N TYR A 239 -1.02 -11.64 -9.72
CA TYR A 239 0.27 -11.02 -9.37
C TYR A 239 1.19 -11.93 -8.55
N GLY A 240 1.04 -13.25 -8.66
CA GLY A 240 1.78 -14.23 -7.88
C GLY A 240 1.43 -14.21 -6.39
N THR A 241 0.42 -13.43 -5.98
CA THR A 241 -0.14 -13.39 -4.63
C THR A 241 -1.67 -13.34 -4.76
N PRO A 242 -2.43 -14.11 -3.98
CA PRO A 242 -3.89 -14.05 -4.00
C PRO A 242 -4.39 -12.66 -3.59
N LEU A 243 -5.09 -11.97 -4.50
CA LEU A 243 -5.76 -10.70 -4.22
C LEU A 243 -7.28 -10.90 -4.27
N ALA A 244 -7.98 -10.32 -3.30
CA ALA A 244 -9.44 -10.27 -3.31
C ALA A 244 -9.89 -9.08 -4.16
N PHE A 245 -10.87 -9.31 -5.04
CA PHE A 245 -11.46 -8.33 -5.94
C PHE A 245 -12.97 -8.22 -5.72
N ARG A 246 -13.47 -6.98 -5.73
CA ARG A 246 -14.89 -6.63 -5.78
C ARG A 246 -15.23 -6.07 -7.15
N GLU A 247 -16.04 -6.80 -7.90
CA GLU A 247 -16.52 -6.35 -9.20
C GLU A 247 -17.66 -5.35 -8.99
N PHE A 248 -17.55 -4.19 -9.64
CA PHE A 248 -18.63 -3.22 -9.71
C PHE A 248 -19.09 -3.01 -11.16
N ILE A 249 -20.36 -2.67 -11.30
CA ILE A 249 -20.94 -2.17 -12.55
C ILE A 249 -21.54 -0.79 -12.30
N LEU A 250 -21.45 0.08 -13.31
CA LEU A 250 -22.15 1.36 -13.34
C LEU A 250 -23.64 1.11 -13.64
N GLU A 251 -24.52 1.69 -12.81
CA GLU A 251 -25.96 1.81 -13.09
C GLU A 251 -26.28 3.11 -13.84
#